data_AF-A0A1Z2LE79-F1
#
_entry.id   AF-A0A1Z2LE79-F1
#
_cell.length_a   1.000
_cell.length_b   1.000
_cell.length_c   1.000
_cell.angle_alpha   90.00
_cell.angle_beta   90.00
_cell.angle_gamma   90.00
#
_symmetry.space_group_name_H-M   'P 1'
#
loop_
_entity.id
_entity.type
_entity.pdbx_description
1 polymer ?
#
loop_
_entity_poly.entity_id
_entity_poly.type
_entity_poly.pdbx_seq_one_letter_code
_entity_poly.pdbx_strand_id
1 'polypeptide(L)'
;MQEEKMSEEIRQPGAPGTAATGGPVGPGQLYLDLASGRDDRRVRVIMVEENGVLAACRVERDLSGLADVFGRTPRIHVRALADPRRFALLEDPR
;
A
#
# COMPACT_ATOMS: atom_id res chain seq x y z
N MET A 1 -46.71 -12.54 -18.63
CA MET A 1 -46.39 -12.47 -17.20
C MET A 1 -45.34 -13.52 -16.91
N GLN A 2 -44.28 -13.12 -16.20
CA GLN A 2 -43.29 -13.93 -15.47
C GLN A 2 -42.39 -14.90 -16.26
N GLU A 3 -41.09 -14.60 -16.24
CA GLU A 3 -39.94 -15.51 -16.04
C GLU A 3 -38.72 -14.59 -15.77
N GLU A 4 -38.42 -14.31 -14.49
CA GLU A 4 -37.38 -14.99 -13.71
C GLU A 4 -35.96 -14.70 -14.25
N LYS A 5 -35.34 -13.63 -13.73
CA LYS A 5 -33.88 -13.39 -13.76
C LYS A 5 -33.50 -12.99 -12.33
N MET A 6 -33.01 -13.94 -11.55
CA MET A 6 -31.61 -14.32 -11.44
C MET A 6 -30.86 -13.35 -10.53
N SER A 7 -30.59 -13.89 -9.36
CA SER A 7 -29.81 -13.37 -8.26
C SER A 7 -28.46 -12.85 -8.71
N GLU A 8 -28.06 -11.68 -8.22
CA GLU A 8 -26.66 -11.48 -7.83
C GLU A 8 -26.61 -10.49 -6.66
N GLU A 9 -26.63 -11.08 -5.46
CA GLU A 9 -26.18 -10.45 -4.23
C GLU A 9 -24.67 -10.19 -4.38
N ILE A 10 -24.27 -8.97 -4.70
CA ILE A 10 -22.89 -8.52 -4.46
C ILE A 10 -22.94 -7.48 -3.35
N ARG A 11 -22.81 -7.99 -2.12
CA ARG A 11 -22.46 -7.21 -0.95
C ARG A 11 -21.10 -6.55 -1.21
N GLN A 12 -21.09 -5.26 -1.52
CA GLN A 12 -19.89 -4.44 -1.36
C GLN A 12 -19.95 -3.76 0.02
N PRO A 13 -19.19 -4.21 1.03
CA PRO A 13 -18.87 -3.38 2.17
C PRO A 13 -17.57 -2.62 1.89
N GLY A 14 -17.55 -1.31 2.17
CA GLY A 14 -16.29 -0.61 2.43
C GLY A 14 -16.25 0.83 1.91
N ALA A 15 -16.47 1.76 2.84
CA ALA A 15 -16.49 3.21 2.69
C ALA A 15 -15.30 3.85 1.93
N PRO A 16 -15.46 5.08 1.39
CA PRO A 16 -14.34 5.90 0.95
C PRO A 16 -13.46 6.22 2.17
N GLY A 17 -12.22 5.74 2.14
CA GLY A 17 -11.26 5.93 3.20
C GLY A 17 -10.94 7.41 3.39
N THR A 18 -11.50 7.97 4.46
CA THR A 18 -11.00 9.13 5.19
C THR A 18 -9.47 9.12 5.24
N ALA A 19 -8.84 10.26 4.91
CA ALA A 19 -7.41 10.49 5.02
C ALA A 19 -6.83 9.87 6.31
N ALA A 20 -6.12 8.76 6.16
CA ALA A 20 -5.71 7.94 7.29
C ALA A 20 -4.48 8.56 7.96
N THR A 21 -4.74 9.30 9.03
CA THR A 21 -3.73 9.57 10.05
C THR A 21 -3.38 8.23 10.72
N GLY A 22 -2.27 7.59 10.31
CA GLY A 22 -1.67 6.44 11.01
C GLY A 22 -2.55 5.19 11.17
N GLY A 23 -3.26 4.76 10.11
CA GLY A 23 -4.00 3.50 10.11
C GLY A 23 -3.12 2.24 10.06
N PRO A 24 -3.68 1.04 10.31
CA PRO A 24 -2.95 -0.22 10.17
C PRO A 24 -2.38 -0.37 8.75
N VAL A 25 -1.17 -0.89 8.65
CA VAL A 25 -0.51 -1.21 7.37
C VAL A 25 -1.26 -2.37 6.72
N GLY A 26 -1.65 -2.19 5.47
CA GLY A 26 -2.43 -3.14 4.70
C GLY A 26 -1.98 -3.23 3.24
N PRO A 27 -2.33 -4.32 2.55
CA PRO A 27 -2.02 -4.49 1.13
C PRO A 27 -2.66 -3.38 0.28
N GLY A 28 -1.95 -2.99 -0.78
CA GLY A 28 -2.35 -1.94 -1.72
C GLY A 28 -1.96 -0.53 -1.31
N GLN A 29 -1.63 -0.28 -0.03
CA GLN A 29 -1.23 1.04 0.44
C GLN A 29 0.11 1.47 -0.15
N LEU A 30 0.19 2.74 -0.55
CA LEU A 30 1.37 3.35 -1.13
C LEU A 30 2.05 4.27 -0.11
N TYR A 31 3.35 4.12 0.07
CA TYR A 31 4.13 4.94 0.99
C TYR A 31 5.29 5.62 0.28
N LEU A 32 5.59 6.86 0.68
CA LEU A 32 6.81 7.58 0.31
C LEU A 32 7.89 7.34 1.37
N ASP A 33 9.04 6.80 0.98
CA ASP A 33 10.19 6.52 1.85
C ASP A 33 11.01 7.79 2.11
N LEU A 34 10.65 8.51 3.17
CA LEU A 34 11.32 9.73 3.64
C LEU A 34 12.70 9.44 4.26
N ALA A 35 12.88 8.24 4.85
CA ALA A 35 14.08 7.88 5.58
C ALA A 35 15.28 7.61 4.66
N SER A 36 15.03 7.20 3.42
CA SER A 36 16.08 6.84 2.47
C SER A 36 16.92 8.03 1.97
N GLY A 37 16.53 9.27 2.27
CA GLY A 37 17.15 10.47 1.69
C GLY A 37 16.96 10.54 0.16
N ARG A 38 16.01 9.77 -0.38
CA ARG A 38 15.60 9.78 -1.78
C ARG A 38 14.20 10.36 -1.83
N ASP A 39 14.09 11.63 -2.19
CA ASP A 39 12.85 12.41 -2.09
C ASP A 39 11.65 11.85 -2.87
N ASP A 40 11.83 10.85 -3.73
CA ASP A 40 10.76 10.29 -4.57
C ASP A 40 10.66 8.75 -4.54
N ARG A 41 11.25 8.06 -3.54
CA ARG A 41 11.13 6.60 -3.48
C ARG A 41 9.76 6.17 -2.96
N ARG A 42 8.95 5.56 -3.82
CA ARG A 42 7.60 5.08 -3.49
C ARG A 42 7.56 3.57 -3.37
N VAL A 43 6.93 3.07 -2.32
CA VAL A 43 6.80 1.65 -2.04
C VAL A 43 5.33 1.27 -1.81
N ARG A 44 4.82 0.32 -2.58
CA ARG A 44 3.47 -0.22 -2.42
C ARG A 44 3.51 -1.51 -1.63
N VAL A 45 2.68 -1.65 -0.61
CA VAL A 45 2.52 -2.90 0.13
C VAL A 45 1.82 -3.91 -0.76
N ILE A 46 2.47 -5.04 -1.04
CA ILE A 46 1.87 -6.15 -1.80
C ILE A 46 1.12 -7.08 -0.85
N MET A 47 1.76 -7.43 0.26
CA MET A 47 1.18 -8.27 1.30
C MET A 47 1.82 -7.98 2.66
N VAL A 48 1.07 -8.23 3.72
CA VAL A 48 1.60 -8.34 5.09
C VAL A 48 1.84 -9.82 5.35
N GLU A 49 3.02 -10.17 5.86
CA GLU A 49 3.36 -11.57 6.16
C GLU A 49 2.49 -12.10 7.31
N GLU A 50 2.38 -13.44 7.42
CA GLU A 50 1.49 -14.13 8.36
C GLU A 50 1.73 -13.74 9.83
N ASN A 51 2.94 -13.32 10.16
CA ASN A 51 3.31 -12.83 11.50
C ASN A 51 2.85 -11.39 11.80
N GLY A 52 2.37 -10.63 10.81
CA GLY A 52 1.97 -9.23 10.96
C GLY A 52 3.11 -8.24 11.22
N VAL A 53 4.37 -8.70 11.24
CA VAL A 53 5.56 -7.90 11.59
C VAL A 53 6.23 -7.33 10.35
N LEU A 54 6.21 -8.08 9.25
CA LEU A 54 6.84 -7.71 7.99
C LEU A 54 5.78 -7.52 6.90
N ALA A 55 6.05 -6.58 6.01
CA ALA A 55 5.31 -6.35 4.79
C ALA A 55 6.24 -6.51 3.60
N ALA A 56 5.81 -7.24 2.58
CA ALA A 56 6.49 -7.28 1.29
C ALA A 56 6.02 -6.06 0.49
N CYS A 57 6.95 -5.16 0.18
CA CYS A 57 6.65 -3.88 -0.47
C CYS A 57 7.33 -3.81 -1.84
N ARG A 58 6.60 -3.51 -2.91
CA ARG A 58 7.17 -3.27 -4.23
C ARG A 58 7.59 -1.82 -4.38
N VAL A 59 8.81 -1.57 -4.86
CA VAL A 59 9.24 -0.22 -5.23
C VAL A 59 8.58 0.17 -6.56
N GLU A 60 7.65 1.12 -6.52
CA GLU A 60 6.92 1.62 -7.71
C GLU A 60 7.59 2.82 -8.37
N ARG A 61 8.43 3.55 -7.64
CA ARG A 61 9.20 4.65 -8.20
C ARG A 61 10.46 4.86 -7.36
N ASP A 62 11.57 5.11 -8.04
CA ASP A 62 12.81 5.53 -7.43
C ASP A 62 13.48 6.48 -8.44
N LEU A 63 13.42 7.80 -8.18
CA LEU A 63 14.04 8.80 -9.05
C LEU A 63 15.55 8.96 -8.82
N SER A 64 16.17 8.13 -7.98
CA SER A 64 17.63 8.21 -7.75
C SER A 64 18.46 7.78 -8.96
N GLY A 65 17.82 7.39 -10.07
CA GLY A 65 18.47 6.97 -11.31
C GLY A 65 19.08 5.58 -11.26
N LEU A 66 19.08 4.93 -10.08
CA LEU A 66 19.44 3.53 -9.93
C LEU A 66 18.24 2.67 -10.35
N ALA A 67 18.12 2.42 -11.66
CA ALA A 67 17.11 1.52 -12.24
C ALA A 67 17.08 0.11 -11.59
N ASP A 68 18.13 -0.24 -10.84
CA ASP A 68 18.33 -1.52 -10.18
C ASP A 68 17.35 -1.81 -9.01
N VAL A 69 16.74 -0.79 -8.41
CA VAL A 69 15.79 -0.94 -7.29
C VAL A 69 14.32 -0.94 -7.70
N PHE A 70 13.98 -0.44 -8.88
CA PHE A 70 12.60 -0.45 -9.38
C PHE A 70 12.11 -1.89 -9.55
N GLY A 71 10.88 -2.18 -9.08
CA GLY A 71 10.31 -3.52 -9.15
C GLY A 71 10.85 -4.53 -8.12
N ARG A 72 11.88 -4.18 -7.34
CA ARG A 72 12.28 -5.00 -6.18
C ARG A 72 11.17 -5.02 -5.14
N THR A 73 11.09 -6.13 -4.41
CA THR A 73 10.15 -6.35 -3.31
C THR A 73 10.86 -6.46 -1.96
N PRO A 74 11.44 -5.36 -1.42
CA PRO A 74 11.99 -5.39 -0.06
C PRO A 74 10.94 -5.80 0.98
N ARG A 75 11.40 -6.56 1.98
CA ARG A 75 10.65 -6.79 3.21
C ARG A 75 10.89 -5.63 4.16
N ILE A 76 9.84 -4.92 4.52
CA ILE A 76 9.87 -3.76 5.42
C ILE A 76 9.09 -4.10 6.68
N HIS A 77 9.59 -3.70 7.84
CA HIS A 77 8.83 -3.85 9.08
C HIS A 77 7.57 -2.98 9.05
N VAL A 78 6.42 -3.57 9.40
CA VAL A 78 5.13 -2.87 9.51
C VAL A 78 5.23 -1.65 10.43
N ARG A 79 5.91 -1.79 11.59
CA ARG A 79 6.19 -0.66 12.50
C ARG A 79 6.95 0.49 11.86
N ALA A 80 7.80 0.21 10.86
CA ALA A 80 8.52 1.26 10.15
C ALA A 80 7.58 1.97 9.17
N LEU A 81 6.75 1.23 8.44
CA LEU A 81 5.72 1.81 7.55
C LEU A 81 4.68 2.63 8.31
N ALA A 82 4.38 2.27 9.55
CA ALA A 82 3.51 3.02 10.45
C ALA A 82 4.18 4.28 11.06
N ASP A 83 5.51 4.45 10.91
CA ASP A 83 6.23 5.61 11.43
C ASP A 83 6.18 6.78 10.42
N PRO A 84 5.41 7.85 10.70
CA PRO A 84 5.25 8.97 9.78
C PRO A 84 6.54 9.76 9.54
N ARG A 85 7.58 9.58 10.37
CA ARG A 85 8.90 10.20 10.16
C ARG A 85 9.70 9.48 9.08
N ARG A 86 9.36 8.23 8.80
CA ARG A 86 10.08 7.37 7.85
C ARG A 86 9.29 7.16 6.59
N PHE A 87 7.98 7.00 6.72
CA PHE A 87 7.09 6.75 5.60
C PHE A 87 5.85 7.63 5.68
N ALA A 88 5.57 8.35 4.59
CA ALA A 88 4.31 9.07 4.43
C ALA A 88 3.35 8.23 3.59
N LEU A 89 2.18 7.91 4.12
CA LEU A 89 1.11 7.27 3.36
C LEU A 89 0.65 8.23 2.26
N LEU A 90 0.66 7.76 1.02
CA LEU A 90 0.16 8.48 -0.15
C LEU A 90 -1.28 8.05 -0.44
N GLU A 91 -2.12 9.01 -0.82
CA GLU A 91 -3.43 8.70 -1.39
C GLU A 91 -3.22 8.04 -2.76
N ASP A 92 -3.87 6.89 -2.97
CA ASP A 92 -3.81 6.21 -4.27
C ASP A 92 -4.65 7.03 -5.26
N PRO A 93 -4.05 7.60 -6.33
CA PRO A 93 -4.80 8.30 -7.35
C PRO A 93 -5.58 7.25 -8.16
N ARG A 94 -6.84 7.02 -7.76
CA ARG A 94 -7.81 6.27 -8.58
C ARG A 94 -8.14 7.02 -9.85
#